data_AF-A0AAD1TV84-F1
#
_entry.id   AF-A0AAD1TV84-F1
#
_cell.length_a   1.000
_cell.length_b   1.000
_cell.length_c   1.000
_cell.angle_alpha   90.00
_cell.angle_beta   90.00
_cell.angle_gamma   90.00
#
_symmetry.space_group_name_H-M   'P 1'
#
loop_
_entity.id
_entity.type
_entity.pdbx_description
1 polymer ?
#
loop_
_entity_poly.entity_id
_entity_poly.type
_entity_poly.pdbx_seq_one_letter_code
_entity_poly.pdbx_strand_id
1 'polypeptide(L)' 'MMKRNILAVVIPALLVAGAANAAEVYNKDGNKLDIYGKTVGLHYFSDSAADDGDQTYARLGFKG' A
#
# COMPACT_ATOMS: atom_id res chain seq x y z
N MET A 1 -22.08 3.47 28.68
CA MET A 1 -22.56 2.95 27.38
C MET A 1 -21.72 3.40 26.16
N MET A 2 -20.49 3.90 26.33
CA MET A 2 -19.66 4.40 25.20
C MET A 2 -18.64 3.38 24.64
N LYS A 3 -18.40 2.28 25.35
CA LYS A 3 -17.34 1.31 24.99
C LYS A 3 -17.67 0.47 23.75
N ARG A 4 -18.95 0.15 23.52
CA ARG A 4 -19.40 -0.64 22.36
C ARG A 4 -19.47 0.17 21.06
N ASN A 5 -19.87 1.45 21.14
CA ASN A 5 -19.97 2.32 19.97
C ASN A 5 -18.60 2.71 19.41
N ILE A 6 -17.60 2.95 20.26
CA ILE A 6 -16.21 3.19 19.82
C ILE A 6 -15.64 1.92 19.18
N LEU A 7 -15.85 0.75 19.80
CA LEU A 7 -15.37 -0.53 19.26
C LEU A 7 -15.98 -0.82 17.88
N ALA A 8 -17.27 -0.51 17.69
CA ALA A 8 -17.98 -0.70 16.43
C ALA A 8 -17.45 0.18 15.28
N VAL A 9 -16.84 1.32 15.58
CA VAL A 9 -16.20 2.20 14.57
C VAL A 9 -14.72 1.83 14.36
N VAL A 10 -14.04 1.41 15.43
CA VAL A 10 -12.62 1.05 15.38
C VAL A 10 -12.39 -0.25 14.59
N ILE A 11 -13.26 -1.24 14.71
CA ILE A 11 -13.10 -2.54 14.02
C ILE A 11 -13.14 -2.39 12.49
N PRO A 12 -14.14 -1.72 11.87
CA PRO A 12 -14.15 -1.48 10.43
C PRO A 12 -12.97 -0.63 9.96
N ALA A 13 -12.58 0.41 10.71
CA ALA A 13 -11.45 1.26 10.36
C ALA A 13 -10.12 0.48 10.34
N LEU A 14 -9.92 -0.44 11.30
CA LEU A 14 -8.75 -1.32 11.33
C LEU A 14 -8.77 -2.36 10.19
N LEU A 15 -9.94 -2.86 9.79
CA LEU A 15 -10.08 -3.82 8.69
C LEU A 15 -9.73 -3.19 7.34
N VAL A 16 -10.10 -1.92 7.13
CA VAL A 16 -9.81 -1.16 5.90
C VAL A 16 -8.32 -0.77 5.81
N ALA A 17 -7.66 -0.54 6.95
CA ALA A 17 -6.24 -0.18 6.99
C ALA A 17 -5.28 -1.33 6.60
N GLY A 18 -5.73 -2.58 6.61
CA GLY A 18 -4.91 -3.78 6.40
C GLY A 18 -5.02 -4.45 5.02
N ALA A 19 -5.96 -4.03 4.17
CA ALA A 19 -6.14 -4.62 2.85
C ALA A 19 -5.12 -4.03 1.84
N ALA A 20 -3.88 -4.50 1.91
CA ALA A 20 -2.99 -4.40 0.77
C ALA A 20 -3.54 -5.30 -0.33
N ASN A 21 -4.03 -4.72 -1.43
CA ASN A 21 -4.45 -5.47 -2.62
C ASN A 21 -3.20 -6.06 -3.29
N ALA A 22 -2.67 -7.14 -2.73
CA ALA A 22 -1.63 -7.94 -3.37
C ALA A 22 -2.29 -8.88 -4.39
N ALA A 23 -1.66 -9.05 -5.54
CA ALA A 23 -2.08 -10.03 -6.52
C ALA A 23 -1.49 -11.39 -6.13
N GLU A 24 -2.34 -12.34 -5.76
CA GLU A 24 -1.93 -13.73 -5.57
C GLU A 24 -1.57 -14.33 -6.93
N VAL A 25 -0.34 -14.82 -7.08
CA VAL A 25 0.18 -15.38 -8.34
C VAL A 25 0.50 -16.86 -8.24
N TYR A 26 0.62 -17.39 -7.02
CA TYR A 26 0.85 -18.80 -6.75
C TYR A 26 0.22 -19.20 -5.43
N ASN A 27 -0.44 -20.36 -5.40
CA ASN A 27 -0.97 -20.96 -4.19
C ASN A 27 -1.11 -22.48 -4.38
N LYS A 28 -0.19 -23.23 -3.79
CA LYS A 28 -0.18 -24.69 -3.87
C LYS A 28 0.46 -25.30 -2.62
N ASP A 29 -0.17 -26.34 -2.09
CA ASP A 29 0.30 -27.13 -0.95
C ASP A 29 0.65 -26.27 0.29
N GLY A 30 -0.12 -25.20 0.51
CA GLY A 30 0.11 -24.24 1.60
C GLY A 30 1.19 -23.20 1.33
N ASN A 31 1.88 -23.27 0.18
CA ASN A 31 2.84 -22.26 -0.26
C ASN A 31 2.12 -21.23 -1.13
N LYS A 32 2.14 -19.97 -0.68
CA LYS A 32 1.52 -18.85 -1.37
C LYS A 32 2.60 -17.89 -1.86
N LEU A 33 2.39 -17.22 -2.98
CA LEU A 33 3.20 -16.08 -3.42
C LEU A 33 2.27 -14.97 -3.88
N ASP A 34 2.47 -13.82 -3.27
CA ASP A 34 1.80 -12.56 -3.56
C ASP A 34 2.80 -11.60 -4.20
N ILE A 35 2.37 -10.91 -5.27
CA ILE A 35 3.09 -9.77 -5.84
C ILE A 35 2.35 -8.50 -5.42
N TYR A 36 3.10 -7.52 -4.92
CA TYR A 36 2.56 -6.22 -4.54
C TYR A 36 3.50 -5.10 -4.97
N GLY A 37 2.97 -3.89 -5.07
CA GLY A 37 3.75 -2.75 -5.48
C GLY A 37 2.97 -1.45 -5.45
N LYS A 38 3.65 -0.36 -5.80
CA LYS A 38 3.03 0.95 -5.99
C LYS A 38 3.73 1.71 -7.11
N THR A 39 2.98 2.56 -7.79
CA THR A 39 3.48 3.53 -8.77
C THR A 39 3.07 4.91 -8.30
N VAL A 40 4.02 5.84 -8.24
CA VAL A 40 3.81 7.21 -7.76
C VAL A 40 4.33 8.17 -8.81
N GLY A 41 3.40 8.86 -9.49
CA GLY A 41 3.73 10.03 -10.30
C GLY A 41 4.12 11.19 -9.39
N LEU A 42 5.31 11.75 -9.59
CA LEU A 42 5.86 12.78 -8.73
C LEU A 42 6.68 13.75 -9.56
N HIS A 43 6.47 15.05 -9.37
CA HIS A 43 7.28 16.08 -9.99
C HIS A 43 7.66 17.08 -8.92
N TYR A 44 8.96 17.40 -8.83
CA TYR A 44 9.47 18.40 -7.91
C TYR A 44 9.54 19.73 -8.64
N PHE A 45 9.02 20.76 -7.98
CA PHE A 45 9.14 22.14 -8.42
C PHE A 45 10.25 22.82 -7.62
N SER A 46 11.29 23.30 -8.28
CA SER A 46 12.44 23.95 -7.64
C SER A 46 13.02 25.05 -8.53
N ASP A 47 13.56 26.10 -7.91
CA ASP A 47 14.32 27.14 -8.62
C ASP A 47 15.70 26.63 -9.06
N SER A 48 16.21 25.57 -8.41
CA SER A 48 17.43 24.87 -8.82
C SER A 48 17.10 23.85 -9.91
N ALA A 49 17.59 24.08 -11.13
CA ALA A 49 17.37 23.18 -12.27
C ALA A 49 17.94 21.77 -12.06
N ALA A 50 18.85 21.56 -11.10
CA ALA A 50 19.35 20.24 -10.74
C ALA A 50 18.35 19.42 -9.91
N ASP A 51 17.42 20.09 -9.23
CA ASP A 51 16.48 19.49 -8.27
C ASP A 51 15.02 19.55 -8.77
N ASP A 52 14.73 20.39 -9.77
CA ASP A 52 13.45 20.47 -10.48
C ASP A 52 13.30 19.31 -11.47
N GLY A 53 12.11 18.71 -11.53
CA GLY A 53 11.80 17.71 -12.55
C GLY A 53 11.04 16.48 -12.07
N ASP A 54 10.91 15.53 -12.98
CA ASP A 54 10.21 14.27 -12.74
C ASP A 54 10.98 13.37 -11.76
N GLN A 55 10.28 12.96 -10.70
CA GLN A 55 10.74 12.05 -9.66
C GLN A 55 9.81 10.84 -9.54
N THR A 56 9.06 10.55 -10.61
CA THR A 56 8.16 9.40 -10.69
C THR A 56 8.91 8.10 -10.37
N TYR A 57 8.31 7.28 -9.52
CA TYR A 57 8.92 6.02 -9.12
C TYR A 57 7.90 4.90 -8.97
N ALA A 58 8.40 3.66 -9.09
CA ALA A 58 7.66 2.46 -8.78
C ALA A 58 8.40 1.63 -7.73
N ARG A 59 7.65 0.83 -6.96
CA ARG A 59 8.20 -0.20 -6.07
C ARG A 59 7.45 -1.49 -6.31
N LEU A 60 8.19 -2.59 -6.37
CA LEU A 60 7.68 -3.95 -6.53
C LEU A 60 8.22 -4.82 -5.39
N GLY A 61 7.40 -5.73 -4.89
CA GLY A 61 7.72 -6.66 -3.83
C GLY A 61 7.01 -8.00 -4.00
N PHE A 62 7.57 -9.01 -3.36
CA PHE A 62 7.05 -10.37 -3.32
C PHE A 62 6.83 -10.76 -1.86
N LYS A 63 5.75 -11.48 -1.58
CA LYS A 63 5.45 -12.02 -0.24
C LYS A 63 5.09 -13.50 -0.38
N GLY A 64 5.93 -14.36 0.19
CA GLY A 64 5.74 -15.82 0.22
C GLY A 64 5.36 -16.33 1.60
#